data_AF-H2IPD2-F1
#
_entry.id   AF-H2IPD2-F1
#
_cell.length_a   1.000
_cell.length_b   1.000
_cell.length_c   1.000
_cell.angle_alpha   90.00
_cell.angle_beta   90.00
_cell.angle_gamma   90.00
#
_symmetry.space_group_name_H-M   'P 1'
#
loop_
_entity.id
_entity.type
_entity.pdbx_description
1 polymer ?
#
loop_
_entity_poly.entity_id
_entity_poly.type
_entity_poly.pdbx_seq_one_letter_code
_entity_poly.pdbx_strand_id
1 'polypeptide(L)'
;MNINLKRGVIYLCLMMLTSVCITHLIFDARDAVVGVIFTLTALSIPVLTTPGARYNYLIISALLFSAVYTFYCINVFNIFPGIDAVRYYDFLLSNNSLNEILSGAVARMAAMHENGMTEGPGSFFIFGAPVHIFYSLMPTKDPFYIIIFNFIFKLMSIAAMSRLFFNVSSVDFRCVLISLIIVSPTFNYFSSVFGKDIFIFFLTILLALALVDFCKTQGNVVRLFKAVMILMLAGYCFLLRPYSPVTALLYVVFTLEYYRTMKFITLGAFFILMLAAFFKSILLIINWPMIFAFMYMAPNPAQWMNYEGFTLLPALCVIVTVVLLLIRTIKYTTLILDPRLMSSIMCVLIYSAVMTLVGFYAIRTDYTFGSVGDAVFRKQLLIMPLVIFSILLYLRTYASGISDEEN
;
A
#
# COMPACT_ATOMS: atom_id res chain seq x y z
N MET A 1 14.49 -23.70 5.07
CA MET A 1 14.22 -22.31 4.63
C MET A 1 13.71 -22.34 3.20
N ASN A 2 12.48 -21.87 2.96
CA ASN A 2 11.72 -22.05 1.71
C ASN A 2 12.48 -21.46 0.49
N ILE A 3 12.57 -22.18 -0.64
CA ILE A 3 13.34 -21.77 -1.85
C ILE A 3 12.92 -20.36 -2.33
N ASN A 4 11.63 -20.04 -2.19
CA ASN A 4 11.08 -18.73 -2.54
C ASN A 4 11.57 -17.60 -1.63
N LEU A 5 11.82 -17.87 -0.34
CA LEU A 5 12.39 -16.87 0.58
C LEU A 5 13.85 -16.58 0.18
N LYS A 6 14.63 -17.63 -0.12
CA LYS A 6 16.01 -17.48 -0.58
C LYS A 6 16.09 -16.64 -1.86
N ARG A 7 15.23 -16.93 -2.85
CA ARG A 7 15.15 -16.15 -4.10
C ARG A 7 14.76 -14.69 -3.85
N GLY A 8 13.79 -14.43 -2.97
CA GLY A 8 13.37 -13.08 -2.63
C GLY A 8 14.48 -12.24 -1.96
N VAL A 9 15.24 -12.84 -1.03
CA VAL A 9 16.37 -12.17 -0.38
C VAL A 9 17.49 -11.89 -1.38
N ILE A 10 17.85 -12.88 -2.21
CA ILE A 10 18.87 -12.70 -3.26
C ILE A 10 18.46 -11.57 -4.22
N TYR A 11 17.19 -11.54 -4.63
CA TYR A 11 16.68 -10.50 -5.52
C TYR A 11 16.75 -9.10 -4.88
N LEU A 12 16.39 -8.96 -3.60
CA LEU A 12 16.55 -7.70 -2.87
C LEU A 12 18.03 -7.27 -2.81
N CYS A 13 18.95 -8.17 -2.45
CA CYS A 13 20.37 -7.87 -2.41
C CYS A 13 20.91 -7.44 -3.78
N LEU A 14 20.46 -8.07 -4.86
CA LEU A 14 20.89 -7.75 -6.21
C LEU A 14 20.37 -6.39 -6.68
N MET A 15 19.10 -6.05 -6.37
CA MET A 15 18.56 -4.70 -6.61
C MET A 15 19.30 -3.63 -5.81
N MET A 16 19.64 -3.91 -4.55
CA MET A 16 20.41 -3.00 -3.71
C MET A 16 21.82 -2.78 -4.26
N LEU A 17 22.52 -3.86 -4.64
CA LEU A 17 23.88 -3.78 -5.17
C LEU A 17 23.93 -3.04 -6.51
N THR A 18 23.01 -3.34 -7.43
CA THR A 18 22.90 -2.60 -8.70
C THR A 18 22.60 -1.12 -8.47
N SER A 19 21.72 -0.80 -7.51
CA SER A 19 21.42 0.59 -7.16
C SER A 19 22.66 1.34 -6.66
N VAL A 20 23.41 0.74 -5.72
CA VAL A 20 24.65 1.31 -5.18
C VAL A 20 25.69 1.49 -6.27
N CYS A 21 25.89 0.51 -7.15
CA CYS A 21 26.85 0.66 -8.25
C CYS A 21 26.51 1.84 -9.16
N ILE A 22 25.23 2.02 -9.52
CA ILE A 22 24.83 3.13 -10.39
C ILE A 22 24.98 4.48 -9.68
N THR A 23 24.60 4.58 -8.40
CA THR A 23 24.69 5.85 -7.66
C THR A 23 26.12 6.29 -7.39
N HIS A 24 27.08 5.36 -7.30
CA HIS A 24 28.50 5.70 -7.19
C HIS A 24 29.16 6.01 -8.55
N LEU A 25 28.52 5.65 -9.67
CA LEU A 25 29.01 5.96 -11.03
C LEU A 25 28.49 7.30 -11.56
N ILE A 26 27.30 7.72 -11.13
CA ILE A 26 26.66 8.96 -11.60
C ILE A 26 26.69 9.99 -10.46
N PHE A 27 27.42 11.09 -10.69
CA PHE A 27 27.65 12.11 -9.67
C PHE A 27 26.40 12.94 -9.32
N ASP A 28 25.48 13.13 -10.26
CA ASP A 28 24.20 13.80 -9.99
C ASP A 28 23.17 12.80 -9.42
N ALA A 29 22.60 13.14 -8.26
CA ALA A 29 21.69 12.25 -7.55
C ALA A 29 20.38 12.01 -8.32
N ARG A 30 19.87 12.99 -9.06
CA ARG A 30 18.65 12.80 -9.86
C ARG A 30 18.93 11.86 -11.02
N ASP A 31 19.96 12.12 -11.81
CA ASP A 31 20.33 11.27 -12.95
C ASP A 31 20.63 9.83 -12.52
N ALA A 32 21.29 9.67 -11.37
CA ALA A 32 21.53 8.36 -10.76
C ALA A 32 20.23 7.62 -10.45
N VAL A 33 19.26 8.29 -9.83
CA VAL A 33 17.95 7.72 -9.52
C VAL A 33 17.22 7.29 -10.79
N VAL A 34 17.29 8.08 -11.86
CA VAL A 34 16.69 7.72 -13.17
C VAL A 34 17.32 6.44 -13.71
N GLY A 35 18.66 6.38 -13.76
CA GLY A 35 19.39 5.20 -14.20
C GLY A 35 19.01 3.95 -13.41
N VAL A 36 18.87 4.09 -12.09
CA VAL A 36 18.42 3.00 -11.21
C VAL A 36 16.98 2.57 -11.51
N ILE A 37 16.03 3.50 -11.64
CA ILE A 37 14.62 3.18 -11.91
C ILE A 37 14.48 2.36 -13.19
N PHE A 38 15.09 2.80 -14.30
CA PHE A 38 14.99 2.09 -15.57
C PHE A 38 15.69 0.72 -15.51
N THR A 39 16.85 0.64 -14.86
CA THR A 39 17.58 -0.62 -14.71
C THR A 39 16.79 -1.64 -13.88
N LEU A 40 16.28 -1.23 -12.72
CA LEU A 40 15.47 -2.09 -11.86
C LEU A 40 14.16 -2.50 -12.54
N THR A 41 13.57 -1.62 -13.34
CA THR A 41 12.38 -1.94 -14.13
C THR A 41 12.68 -3.08 -15.11
N ALA A 42 13.77 -2.97 -15.88
CA ALA A 42 14.19 -4.01 -16.82
C ALA A 42 14.46 -5.36 -16.12
N LEU A 43 15.18 -5.33 -14.98
CA LEU A 43 15.48 -6.53 -14.19
C LEU A 43 14.23 -7.18 -13.57
N SER A 44 13.17 -6.42 -13.35
CA SER A 44 11.91 -6.92 -12.76
C SER A 44 10.98 -7.64 -13.73
N ILE A 45 11.11 -7.39 -15.04
CA ILE A 45 10.26 -8.01 -16.07
C ILE A 45 10.22 -9.54 -15.97
N PRO A 46 11.34 -10.29 -15.93
CA PRO A 46 11.31 -11.76 -15.86
C PRO A 46 10.75 -12.29 -14.54
N VAL A 47 10.76 -11.49 -13.47
CA VAL A 47 10.24 -11.89 -12.15
C VAL A 47 8.73 -11.68 -12.07
N LEU A 48 8.20 -10.64 -12.72
CA LEU A 48 6.80 -10.25 -12.63
C LEU A 48 5.92 -10.88 -13.74
N THR A 49 6.51 -11.21 -14.88
CA THR A 49 5.80 -11.90 -15.97
C THR A 49 5.63 -13.40 -15.68
N THR A 50 4.55 -13.99 -16.19
CA THR A 50 4.30 -15.44 -16.03
C THR A 50 4.64 -16.15 -17.34
N PRO A 51 5.57 -17.13 -17.37
CA PRO A 51 5.92 -17.84 -18.62
C PRO A 51 4.68 -18.37 -19.35
N GLY A 52 4.56 -18.07 -20.64
CA GLY A 52 3.44 -18.52 -21.48
C GLY A 52 2.12 -17.75 -21.34
N ALA A 53 2.02 -16.75 -20.45
CA ALA A 53 0.79 -15.97 -20.31
C ALA A 53 0.60 -14.98 -21.47
N ARG A 54 -0.59 -15.00 -22.09
CA ARG A 54 -0.95 -14.16 -23.26
C ARG A 54 -0.83 -12.67 -22.96
N TYR A 55 -1.16 -12.25 -21.74
CA TYR A 55 -1.22 -10.84 -21.33
C TYR A 55 0.03 -10.30 -20.63
N ASN A 56 1.19 -10.98 -20.76
CA ASN A 56 2.44 -10.47 -20.21
C ASN A 56 2.85 -9.09 -20.76
N TYR A 57 2.47 -8.78 -22.01
CA TYR A 57 2.76 -7.48 -22.62
C TYR A 57 2.11 -6.32 -21.84
N LEU A 58 0.99 -6.54 -21.15
CA LEU A 58 0.36 -5.54 -20.29
C LEU A 58 1.25 -5.23 -19.07
N ILE A 59 1.85 -6.25 -18.46
CA ILE A 59 2.75 -6.09 -17.31
C ILE A 59 4.00 -5.30 -17.74
N ILE A 60 4.59 -5.67 -18.87
CA ILE A 60 5.79 -4.97 -19.41
C ILE A 60 5.45 -3.51 -19.71
N SER A 61 4.34 -3.25 -20.40
CA SER A 61 3.90 -1.89 -20.72
C SER A 61 3.61 -1.07 -19.47
N ALA A 62 2.96 -1.68 -18.47
CA ALA A 62 2.70 -1.07 -17.17
C ALA A 62 3.99 -0.72 -16.43
N LEU A 63 4.98 -1.60 -16.43
CA LEU A 63 6.28 -1.37 -15.79
C LEU A 63 7.02 -0.20 -16.44
N LEU A 64 7.05 -0.15 -17.77
CA LEU A 64 7.65 0.96 -18.51
C LEU A 64 6.92 2.27 -18.24
N PHE A 65 5.58 2.27 -18.28
CA PHE A 65 4.78 3.44 -17.92
C PHE A 65 5.07 3.90 -16.49
N SER A 66 5.13 2.98 -15.53
CA SER A 66 5.46 3.28 -14.12
C SER A 66 6.85 3.92 -13.99
N ALA A 67 7.85 3.43 -14.72
CA ALA A 67 9.20 4.01 -14.73
C ALA A 67 9.20 5.44 -15.28
N VAL A 68 8.58 5.65 -16.45
CA VAL A 68 8.45 6.98 -17.08
C VAL A 68 7.66 7.94 -16.21
N TYR A 69 6.56 7.47 -15.61
CA TYR A 69 5.72 8.30 -14.75
C TYR A 69 6.44 8.64 -13.43
N THR A 70 7.19 7.70 -12.85
CA THR A 70 8.04 8.00 -11.68
C THR A 70 9.12 9.02 -12.04
N PHE A 71 9.76 8.91 -13.21
CA PHE A 71 10.69 9.91 -13.72
C PHE A 71 10.05 11.30 -13.90
N TYR A 72 8.86 11.36 -14.48
CA TYR A 72 8.08 12.59 -14.58
C TYR A 72 7.84 13.18 -13.18
N CYS A 73 7.44 12.34 -12.22
CA CYS A 73 7.18 12.79 -10.85
C CYS A 73 8.40 13.41 -10.18
N ILE A 74 9.59 12.84 -10.38
CA ILE A 74 10.84 13.35 -9.79
C ILE A 74 11.16 14.75 -10.29
N ASN A 75 10.88 15.05 -11.55
CA ASN A 75 11.23 16.32 -12.17
C ASN A 75 10.18 17.41 -11.97
N VAL A 76 8.92 17.02 -11.83
CA VAL A 76 7.80 17.96 -11.78
C VAL A 76 7.29 18.17 -10.36
N PHE A 77 7.42 17.18 -9.46
CA PHE A 77 6.83 17.26 -8.13
C PHE A 77 7.86 17.49 -7.02
N ASN A 78 7.40 18.15 -5.96
CA ASN A 78 8.17 18.32 -4.74
C ASN A 78 8.29 16.97 -4.01
N ILE A 79 9.52 16.52 -3.79
CA ILE A 79 9.84 15.30 -3.04
C ILE A 79 9.40 15.38 -1.56
N PHE A 80 9.19 16.60 -1.05
CA PHE A 80 8.70 16.90 0.28
C PHE A 80 7.29 17.52 0.24
N PRO A 81 6.24 16.73 -0.03
CA PRO A 81 4.87 17.25 -0.21
C PRO A 81 4.19 17.69 1.10
N GLY A 82 4.93 17.83 2.21
CA GLY A 82 4.38 18.28 3.48
C GLY A 82 5.35 18.18 4.65
N ILE A 83 4.91 18.70 5.80
CA ILE A 83 5.72 18.89 7.01
C ILE A 83 6.32 17.57 7.53
N ASP A 84 5.59 16.46 7.45
CA ASP A 84 6.10 15.15 7.88
C ASP A 84 7.33 14.73 7.08
N ALA A 85 7.32 14.92 5.76
CA ALA A 85 8.40 14.51 4.86
C ALA A 85 9.70 15.27 5.18
N VAL A 86 9.59 16.59 5.37
CA VAL A 86 10.68 17.45 5.81
C VAL A 86 11.21 17.00 7.17
N ARG A 87 10.34 16.78 8.15
CA ARG A 87 10.73 16.30 9.49
C ARG A 87 11.43 14.95 9.47
N TYR A 88 11.03 14.01 8.59
CA TYR A 88 11.72 12.72 8.46
C TYR A 88 13.15 12.91 7.93
N TYR A 89 13.32 13.80 6.95
CA TYR A 89 14.61 14.07 6.35
C TYR A 89 15.54 14.83 7.30
N ASP A 90 15.04 15.88 7.97
CA ASP A 90 15.78 16.62 8.99
C ASP A 90 16.22 15.70 10.13
N PHE A 91 15.35 14.79 10.55
CA PHE A 91 15.69 13.77 11.54
C PHE A 91 16.82 12.84 11.07
N LEU A 92 16.88 12.48 9.78
CA LEU A 92 17.96 11.68 9.20
C LEU A 92 19.28 12.45 9.06
N LEU A 93 19.19 13.76 8.83
CA LEU A 93 20.37 14.63 8.77
C LEU A 93 20.93 14.90 10.17
N SER A 94 20.07 15.07 11.18
CA SER A 94 20.48 15.36 12.55
C SER A 94 21.12 14.19 13.28
N ASN A 95 20.99 12.97 12.75
CA ASN A 95 21.56 11.76 13.35
C ASN A 95 22.58 11.12 12.40
N ASN A 96 23.81 10.96 12.88
CA ASN A 96 24.94 10.41 12.14
C ASN A 96 25.14 8.91 12.37
N SER A 97 24.56 8.37 13.43
CA SER A 97 24.65 6.95 13.74
C SER A 97 23.30 6.33 14.09
N LEU A 98 23.18 5.01 13.90
CA LEU A 98 22.01 4.26 14.33
C LEU A 98 21.80 4.34 15.86
N ASN A 99 22.88 4.49 16.62
CA ASN A 99 22.82 4.69 18.07
C ASN A 99 22.15 6.03 18.44
N GLU A 100 22.48 7.11 17.73
CA GLU A 100 21.82 8.42 17.92
C GLU A 100 20.34 8.38 17.55
N ILE A 101 19.98 7.67 16.48
CA ILE A 101 18.58 7.47 16.11
C ILE A 101 17.83 6.75 17.24
N LEU A 102 18.40 5.67 17.80
CA LEU A 102 17.76 4.90 18.85
C LEU A 102 17.70 5.66 20.19
N SER A 103 18.78 6.34 20.59
CA SER A 103 18.81 7.11 21.83
C SER A 103 17.86 8.33 21.76
N GLY A 104 17.81 9.00 20.61
CA GLY A 104 16.81 10.03 20.33
C GLY A 104 15.38 9.50 20.39
N ALA A 105 15.16 8.23 20.03
CA ALA A 105 13.84 7.57 20.14
C ALA A 105 13.39 7.44 21.58
N VAL A 106 14.29 6.96 22.44
CA VAL A 106 14.01 6.79 23.88
C VAL A 106 13.75 8.15 24.53
N ALA A 107 14.59 9.16 24.21
CA ALA A 107 14.43 10.51 24.75
C ALA A 107 13.08 11.14 24.37
N ARG A 108 12.64 10.98 23.11
CA ARG A 108 11.32 11.50 22.68
C ARG A 108 10.15 10.71 23.26
N MET A 109 10.25 9.39 23.43
CA MET A 109 9.21 8.61 24.11
C MET A 109 9.08 9.04 25.58
N ALA A 110 10.20 9.24 26.27
CA ALA A 110 10.21 9.74 27.65
C ALA A 110 9.57 11.14 27.72
N ALA A 111 9.97 12.07 26.84
CA ALA A 111 9.39 13.41 26.78
C ALA A 111 7.88 13.42 26.43
N MET A 112 7.43 12.50 25.56
CA MET A 112 6.01 12.33 25.25
C MET A 112 5.23 11.80 26.47
N HIS A 113 5.81 10.87 27.21
CA HIS A 113 5.19 10.27 28.40
C HIS A 113 5.14 11.25 29.59
N GLU A 114 6.22 12.01 29.81
CA GLU A 114 6.38 12.91 30.95
C GLU A 114 5.76 14.29 30.71
N ASN A 115 5.91 14.85 29.52
CA ASN A 115 5.50 16.24 29.23
C ASN A 115 4.29 16.35 28.30
N GLY A 116 3.71 15.22 27.86
CA GLY A 116 2.58 15.21 26.93
C GLY A 116 2.87 15.83 25.56
N MET A 117 4.14 16.11 25.24
CA MET A 117 4.53 16.66 23.95
C MET A 117 4.29 15.62 22.86
N THR A 118 3.34 15.90 21.97
CA THR A 118 2.98 15.04 20.83
C THR A 118 3.65 15.48 19.53
N GLU A 119 4.61 16.40 19.58
CA GLU A 119 5.29 16.93 18.41
C GLU A 119 6.28 15.91 17.82
N GLY A 120 5.72 15.06 16.98
CA GLY A 120 6.43 14.20 16.06
C GLY A 120 5.90 12.78 16.12
N PRO A 121 5.42 12.19 15.01
CA PRO A 121 4.99 10.81 15.02
C PRO A 121 6.10 9.86 15.49
N GLY A 122 5.86 9.12 16.58
CA GLY A 122 6.80 8.12 17.14
C GLY A 122 7.35 7.09 16.15
N SER A 123 6.75 6.98 14.96
CA SER A 123 7.25 6.23 13.81
C SER A 123 8.55 6.77 13.16
N PHE A 124 9.02 7.98 13.50
CA PHE A 124 10.23 8.59 12.92
C PHE A 124 11.45 7.68 13.03
N PHE A 125 11.66 7.10 14.19
CA PHE A 125 12.81 6.24 14.49
C PHE A 125 12.74 4.90 13.77
N ILE A 126 11.53 4.35 13.66
CA ILE A 126 11.29 3.02 13.12
C ILE A 126 11.44 3.03 11.61
N PHE A 127 10.95 4.08 10.95
CA PHE A 127 11.22 4.31 9.54
C PHE A 127 12.65 4.85 9.30
N GLY A 128 13.17 5.68 10.20
CA GLY A 128 14.49 6.29 10.08
C GLY A 128 15.63 5.27 10.08
N ALA A 129 15.54 4.19 10.85
CA ALA A 129 16.58 3.16 10.90
C ALA A 129 16.86 2.47 9.54
N PRO A 130 15.87 1.86 8.83
CA PRO A 130 16.13 1.26 7.52
C PRO A 130 16.53 2.29 6.46
N VAL A 131 16.00 3.52 6.53
CA VAL A 131 16.40 4.59 5.61
C VAL A 131 17.84 5.04 5.88
N HIS A 132 18.26 5.14 7.13
CA HIS A 132 19.64 5.49 7.49
C HIS A 132 20.63 4.43 6.99
N ILE A 133 20.32 3.15 7.17
CA ILE A 133 21.12 2.04 6.63
C ILE A 133 21.19 2.11 5.10
N PHE A 134 20.11 2.49 4.42
CA PHE A 134 20.13 2.68 2.98
C PHE A 134 21.01 3.87 2.57
N TYR A 135 20.88 5.01 3.26
CA TYR A 135 21.63 6.23 2.99
C TYR A 135 23.13 6.08 3.25
N SER A 136 23.53 5.24 4.21
CA SER A 136 24.96 4.99 4.46
C SER A 136 25.66 4.21 3.33
N LEU A 137 24.88 3.60 2.41
CA LEU A 137 25.40 2.95 1.20
C LEU A 137 25.50 3.92 0.01
N MET A 138 24.87 5.09 0.10
CA MET A 138 24.86 6.10 -0.94
C MET A 138 26.08 7.04 -0.81
N PRO A 139 26.54 7.67 -1.91
CA PRO A 139 27.69 8.57 -1.86
C PRO A 139 27.42 9.84 -1.04
N THR A 140 26.15 10.29 -0.97
CA THR A 140 25.71 11.46 -0.22
C THR A 140 24.33 11.22 0.40
N LYS A 141 23.93 12.05 1.37
CA LYS A 141 22.58 12.02 1.96
C LYS A 141 21.57 12.87 1.16
N ASP A 142 21.63 12.79 -0.16
CA ASP A 142 20.71 13.51 -1.05
C ASP A 142 19.28 12.96 -0.91
N PRO A 143 18.24 13.81 -0.79
CA PRO A 143 16.88 13.35 -0.58
C PRO A 143 16.32 12.53 -1.74
N PHE A 144 16.83 12.70 -2.97
CA PHE A 144 16.37 11.95 -4.14
C PHE A 144 16.62 10.44 -4.03
N TYR A 145 17.62 10.01 -3.26
CA TYR A 145 17.90 8.58 -3.08
C TYR A 145 16.78 7.82 -2.35
N ILE A 146 15.89 8.51 -1.62
CA ILE A 146 14.70 7.83 -1.02
C ILE A 146 13.81 7.20 -2.09
N ILE A 147 13.80 7.75 -3.31
CA ILE A 147 12.97 7.25 -4.41
C ILE A 147 13.45 5.87 -4.84
N ILE A 148 14.76 5.61 -4.83
CA ILE A 148 15.31 4.28 -5.11
C ILE A 148 14.82 3.29 -4.06
N PHE A 149 14.95 3.64 -2.78
CA PHE A 149 14.46 2.82 -1.67
C PHE A 149 12.97 2.48 -1.85
N ASN A 150 12.14 3.49 -2.09
CA ASN A 150 10.71 3.30 -2.32
C ASN A 150 10.42 2.48 -3.57
N PHE A 151 11.17 2.67 -4.66
CA PHE A 151 10.98 1.94 -5.92
C PHE A 151 11.31 0.45 -5.77
N ILE A 152 12.37 0.11 -5.02
CA ILE A 152 12.70 -1.27 -4.66
C ILE A 152 11.53 -1.92 -3.90
N PHE A 153 11.02 -1.26 -2.85
CA PHE A 153 9.89 -1.80 -2.07
C PHE A 153 8.59 -1.86 -2.86
N LYS A 154 8.38 -0.94 -3.81
CA LYS A 154 7.27 -0.99 -4.77
C LYS A 154 7.33 -2.25 -5.63
N LEU A 155 8.47 -2.54 -6.26
CA LEU A 155 8.65 -3.75 -7.08
C LEU A 155 8.45 -5.02 -6.24
N MET A 156 9.01 -5.06 -5.02
CA MET A 156 8.81 -6.19 -4.12
C MET A 156 7.35 -6.36 -3.71
N SER A 157 6.63 -5.26 -3.45
CA SER A 157 5.21 -5.28 -3.13
C SER A 157 4.38 -5.83 -4.29
N ILE A 158 4.69 -5.46 -5.53
CA ILE A 158 4.01 -5.98 -6.73
C ILE A 158 4.23 -7.49 -6.85
N ALA A 159 5.47 -7.96 -6.68
CA ALA A 159 5.78 -9.39 -6.70
C ALA A 159 5.04 -10.15 -5.58
N ALA A 160 5.02 -9.58 -4.37
CA ALA A 160 4.34 -10.16 -3.21
C ALA A 160 2.81 -10.23 -3.41
N MET A 161 2.19 -9.17 -3.96
CA MET A 161 0.76 -9.16 -4.30
C MET A 161 0.41 -10.18 -5.38
N SER A 162 1.24 -10.31 -6.43
CA SER A 162 1.06 -11.33 -7.46
C SER A 162 0.98 -12.74 -6.85
N ARG A 163 1.81 -13.01 -5.85
CA ARG A 163 1.78 -14.28 -5.10
C ARG A 163 0.55 -14.41 -4.20
N LEU A 164 0.14 -13.34 -3.53
CA LEU A 164 -1.04 -13.34 -2.66
C LEU A 164 -2.31 -13.66 -3.46
N PHE A 165 -2.48 -13.02 -4.62
CA PHE A 165 -3.65 -13.23 -5.50
C PHE A 165 -3.53 -14.46 -6.42
N PHE A 166 -2.41 -15.19 -6.39
CA PHE A 166 -2.18 -16.38 -7.23
C PHE A 166 -3.28 -17.43 -7.06
N ASN A 167 -3.79 -17.61 -5.85
CA ASN A 167 -4.80 -18.64 -5.53
C ASN A 167 -6.24 -18.14 -5.72
N VAL A 168 -6.45 -16.85 -5.98
CA VAL A 168 -7.78 -16.22 -6.00
C VAL A 168 -8.28 -15.99 -7.43
N SER A 169 -7.38 -15.93 -8.41
CA SER A 169 -7.70 -15.52 -9.78
C SER A 169 -6.99 -16.35 -10.85
N SER A 170 -7.56 -16.39 -12.06
CA SER A 170 -6.91 -16.98 -13.23
C SER A 170 -5.65 -16.20 -13.62
N VAL A 171 -4.73 -16.84 -14.36
CA VAL A 171 -3.46 -16.23 -14.77
C VAL A 171 -3.66 -14.93 -15.55
N ASP A 172 -4.61 -14.92 -16.49
CA ASP A 172 -4.92 -13.74 -17.31
C ASP A 172 -5.49 -12.59 -16.47
N PHE A 173 -6.41 -12.90 -15.57
CA PHE A 173 -7.00 -11.91 -14.65
C PHE A 173 -5.95 -11.32 -13.71
N ARG A 174 -5.02 -12.16 -13.23
CA ARG A 174 -3.87 -11.71 -12.43
C ARG A 174 -2.96 -10.77 -13.22
N CYS A 175 -2.71 -11.03 -14.50
CA CYS A 175 -1.90 -10.13 -15.34
C CYS A 175 -2.55 -8.75 -15.46
N VAL A 176 -3.86 -8.69 -15.69
CA VAL A 176 -4.62 -7.42 -15.74
C VAL A 176 -4.59 -6.70 -14.40
N LEU A 177 -4.89 -7.41 -13.31
CA LEU A 177 -4.87 -6.86 -11.94
C LEU A 177 -3.51 -6.24 -11.59
N ILE A 178 -2.43 -7.00 -11.83
CA ILE A 178 -1.07 -6.55 -11.53
C ILE A 178 -0.69 -5.34 -12.39
N SER A 179 -1.09 -5.33 -13.67
CA SER A 179 -0.87 -4.18 -14.55
C SER A 179 -1.57 -2.92 -14.04
N LEU A 180 -2.82 -3.02 -13.58
CA LEU A 180 -3.54 -1.88 -12.99
C LEU A 180 -2.91 -1.39 -11.68
N ILE A 181 -2.43 -2.31 -10.84
CA ILE A 181 -1.70 -1.93 -9.62
C ILE A 181 -0.40 -1.20 -9.97
N ILE A 182 0.34 -1.65 -10.98
CA ILE A 182 1.60 -1.01 -11.42
C ILE A 182 1.35 0.39 -11.99
N VAL A 183 0.32 0.56 -12.83
CA VAL A 183 -0.05 1.85 -13.43
C VAL A 183 -0.68 2.81 -12.41
N SER A 184 -1.10 2.31 -11.25
CA SER A 184 -1.78 3.10 -10.23
C SER A 184 -1.04 4.41 -9.93
N PRO A 185 -1.68 5.55 -10.17
CA PRO A 185 -1.06 6.85 -9.93
C PRO A 185 -0.70 7.08 -8.47
N THR A 186 -1.53 6.61 -7.53
CA THR A 186 -1.27 6.67 -6.08
C THR A 186 0.01 5.93 -5.73
N PHE A 187 0.20 4.72 -6.29
CA PHE A 187 1.37 3.92 -5.99
C PHE A 187 2.66 4.53 -6.57
N ASN A 188 2.58 5.10 -7.77
CA ASN A 188 3.70 5.80 -8.41
C ASN A 188 4.04 7.11 -7.68
N TYR A 189 3.05 7.90 -7.30
CA TYR A 189 3.25 9.14 -6.56
C TYR A 189 3.89 8.89 -5.18
N PHE A 190 3.35 7.95 -4.40
CA PHE A 190 3.95 7.65 -3.09
C PHE A 190 5.34 7.01 -3.20
N SER A 191 5.70 6.44 -4.37
CA SER A 191 7.06 5.98 -4.63
C SER A 191 8.05 7.10 -4.95
N SER A 192 7.58 8.27 -5.41
CA SER A 192 8.42 9.40 -5.79
C SER A 192 8.59 10.47 -4.69
N VAL A 193 8.04 10.26 -3.50
CA VAL A 193 8.07 11.24 -2.38
C VAL A 193 8.80 10.69 -1.17
N PHE A 194 9.32 11.59 -0.34
CA PHE A 194 9.95 11.24 0.92
C PHE A 194 8.89 10.83 1.95
N GLY A 195 8.67 9.54 2.11
CA GLY A 195 7.62 9.03 2.99
C GLY A 195 7.75 7.54 3.28
N LYS A 196 7.10 7.11 4.36
CA LYS A 196 7.09 5.73 4.84
C LYS A 196 6.00 4.86 4.20
N ASP A 197 5.11 5.43 3.39
CA ASP A 197 3.87 4.79 2.96
C ASP A 197 4.12 3.52 2.13
N ILE A 198 5.09 3.53 1.21
CA ILE A 198 5.44 2.36 0.38
C ILE A 198 6.06 1.25 1.23
N PHE A 199 6.90 1.61 2.19
CA PHE A 199 7.52 0.66 3.09
C PHE A 199 6.49 -0.02 4.01
N ILE A 200 5.55 0.75 4.57
CA ILE A 200 4.42 0.20 5.33
C ILE A 200 3.57 -0.72 4.47
N PHE A 201 3.28 -0.30 3.24
CA PHE A 201 2.49 -1.09 2.30
C PHE A 201 3.15 -2.44 2.02
N PHE A 202 4.45 -2.44 1.74
CA PHE A 202 5.22 -3.66 1.57
C PHE A 202 5.14 -4.58 2.80
N LEU A 203 5.39 -4.04 3.99
CA LEU A 203 5.34 -4.82 5.23
C LEU A 203 3.93 -5.37 5.53
N THR A 204 2.89 -4.62 5.20
CA THR A 204 1.49 -5.05 5.31
C THR A 204 1.21 -6.24 4.40
N ILE A 205 1.70 -6.23 3.16
CA ILE A 205 1.56 -7.35 2.22
C ILE A 205 2.38 -8.56 2.70
N LEU A 206 3.59 -8.35 3.25
CA LEU A 206 4.37 -9.43 3.84
C LEU A 206 3.68 -10.07 5.04
N LEU A 207 3.09 -9.25 5.92
CA LEU A 207 2.30 -9.72 7.06
C LEU A 207 1.10 -10.55 6.59
N ALA A 208 0.40 -10.09 5.54
CA ALA A 208 -0.70 -10.84 4.95
C ALA A 208 -0.24 -12.18 4.36
N LEU A 209 0.87 -12.20 3.61
CA LEU A 209 1.46 -13.45 3.11
C LEU A 209 1.86 -14.39 4.24
N ALA A 210 2.47 -13.88 5.30
CA ALA A 210 2.88 -14.67 6.47
C ALA A 210 1.67 -15.30 7.17
N LEU A 211 0.58 -14.55 7.34
CA LEU A 211 -0.68 -15.02 7.91
C LEU A 211 -1.34 -16.08 7.02
N VAL A 212 -1.41 -15.86 5.70
CA VAL A 212 -1.93 -16.84 4.74
C VAL A 212 -1.10 -18.13 4.79
N ASP A 213 0.23 -18.01 4.78
CA ASP A 213 1.13 -19.15 4.88
C ASP A 213 1.00 -19.85 6.24
N PHE A 214 0.78 -19.13 7.34
CA PHE A 214 0.57 -19.68 8.68
C PHE A 214 -0.71 -20.53 8.74
N CYS A 215 -1.82 -20.05 8.17
CA CYS A 215 -3.09 -20.79 8.11
C CYS A 215 -2.96 -22.13 7.36
N LYS A 216 -2.03 -22.22 6.39
CA LYS A 216 -1.77 -23.42 5.59
C LYS A 216 -0.69 -24.34 6.17
N THR A 217 0.03 -23.91 7.21
CA THR A 217 1.20 -24.65 7.73
C THR A 217 0.79 -25.78 8.65
N GLN A 218 1.33 -26.96 8.38
CA GLN A 218 1.24 -28.12 9.27
C GLN A 218 2.50 -28.23 10.14
N GLY A 219 2.36 -28.73 11.37
CA GLY A 219 3.47 -28.96 12.31
C GLY A 219 3.72 -27.84 13.31
N ASN A 220 3.89 -28.21 14.58
CA ASN A 220 3.93 -27.27 15.72
C ASN A 220 5.14 -26.33 15.70
N VAL A 221 6.33 -26.83 15.37
CA VAL A 221 7.59 -26.05 15.42
C VAL A 221 7.63 -24.97 14.34
N VAL A 222 7.28 -25.31 13.10
CA VAL A 222 7.25 -24.35 11.98
C VAL A 222 6.16 -23.30 12.21
N ARG A 223 5.02 -23.72 12.78
CA ARG A 223 3.93 -22.83 13.14
C ARG A 223 4.34 -21.84 14.23
N LEU A 224 5.08 -22.27 15.25
CA LEU A 224 5.64 -21.39 16.28
C LEU A 224 6.58 -20.34 15.67
N PHE A 225 7.53 -20.75 14.83
CA PHE A 225 8.44 -19.81 14.16
C PHE A 225 7.69 -18.77 13.32
N LYS A 226 6.66 -19.20 12.58
CA LYS A 226 5.80 -18.30 11.81
C LYS A 226 4.99 -17.35 12.72
N ALA A 227 4.49 -17.83 13.87
CA ALA A 227 3.79 -16.98 14.83
C ALA A 227 4.68 -15.87 15.38
N VAL A 228 5.93 -16.20 15.74
CA VAL A 228 6.92 -15.20 16.20
C VAL A 228 7.22 -14.18 15.08
N MET A 229 7.41 -14.65 13.84
CA MET A 229 7.62 -13.77 12.70
C MET A 229 6.40 -12.84 12.44
N ILE A 230 5.18 -13.37 12.54
CA ILE A 230 3.94 -12.59 12.43
C ILE A 230 3.88 -11.53 13.54
N LEU A 231 4.23 -11.88 14.78
CA LEU A 231 4.21 -10.95 15.90
C LEU A 231 5.22 -9.80 15.70
N MET A 232 6.43 -10.12 15.24
CA MET A 232 7.44 -9.11 14.90
C MET A 232 6.98 -8.18 13.77
N LEU A 233 6.45 -8.75 12.67
CA LEU A 233 5.94 -7.98 11.53
C LEU A 233 4.74 -7.11 11.91
N ALA A 234 3.80 -7.65 12.69
CA ALA A 234 2.62 -6.94 13.17
C ALA A 234 3.00 -5.81 14.13
N GLY A 235 3.93 -6.06 15.06
CA GLY A 235 4.47 -5.03 15.96
C GLY A 235 5.14 -3.90 15.18
N TYR A 236 5.98 -4.24 14.20
CA TYR A 236 6.65 -3.25 13.36
C TYR A 236 5.66 -2.42 12.52
N CYS A 237 4.65 -3.08 11.93
CA CYS A 237 3.55 -2.41 11.20
C CYS A 237 2.75 -1.49 12.12
N PHE A 238 2.40 -1.94 13.32
CA PHE A 238 1.63 -1.19 14.30
C PHE A 238 2.34 0.10 14.71
N LEU A 239 3.64 -0.01 15.02
CA LEU A 239 4.44 1.14 15.41
C LEU A 239 4.66 2.15 14.27
N LEU A 240 4.73 1.68 13.02
CA LEU A 240 4.77 2.58 11.88
C LEU A 240 3.42 3.26 11.61
N ARG A 241 2.32 2.49 11.70
CA ARG A 241 0.96 2.95 11.48
C ARG A 241 -0.06 1.96 12.09
N PRO A 242 -0.81 2.36 13.14
CA PRO A 242 -1.59 1.45 13.99
C PRO A 242 -2.63 0.56 13.29
N TYR A 243 -3.20 1.00 12.17
CA TYR A 243 -4.24 0.27 11.43
C TYR A 243 -3.68 -0.65 10.32
N SER A 244 -2.36 -0.66 10.09
CA SER A 244 -1.74 -1.51 9.06
C SER A 244 -1.95 -3.01 9.32
N PRO A 245 -1.86 -3.54 10.56
CA PRO A 245 -2.17 -4.94 10.85
C PRO A 245 -3.61 -5.33 10.52
N VAL A 246 -4.57 -4.43 10.74
CA VAL A 246 -5.97 -4.65 10.33
C VAL A 246 -6.04 -4.83 8.82
N THR A 247 -5.34 -4.00 8.07
CA THR A 247 -5.30 -4.11 6.60
C THR A 247 -4.72 -5.47 6.17
N ALA A 248 -3.67 -5.95 6.82
CA ALA A 248 -3.12 -7.29 6.56
C ALA A 248 -4.15 -8.41 6.84
N LEU A 249 -4.89 -8.31 7.95
CA LEU A 249 -5.97 -9.25 8.24
C LEU A 249 -7.05 -9.22 7.15
N LEU A 250 -7.38 -8.05 6.61
CA LEU A 250 -8.33 -7.94 5.50
C LEU A 250 -7.82 -8.65 4.23
N TYR A 251 -6.55 -8.48 3.86
CA TYR A 251 -5.94 -9.26 2.76
C TYR A 251 -6.03 -10.78 2.99
N VAL A 252 -5.85 -11.22 4.23
CA VAL A 252 -5.92 -12.64 4.58
C VAL A 252 -7.34 -13.16 4.48
N VAL A 253 -8.32 -12.44 5.05
CA VAL A 253 -9.75 -12.74 4.93
C VAL A 253 -10.12 -12.85 3.44
N PHE A 254 -9.69 -11.87 2.66
CA PHE A 254 -9.91 -11.80 1.22
C PHE A 254 -9.33 -13.01 0.48
N THR A 255 -8.14 -13.48 0.87
CA THR A 255 -7.45 -14.60 0.20
C THR A 255 -7.95 -15.98 0.65
N LEU A 256 -8.48 -16.08 1.88
CA LEU A 256 -8.82 -17.34 2.55
C LEU A 256 -10.33 -17.56 2.69
N GLU A 257 -11.16 -16.98 1.82
CA GLU A 257 -12.65 -16.93 1.81
C GLU A 257 -13.41 -18.14 2.42
N TYR A 258 -12.81 -19.34 2.41
CA TYR A 258 -13.33 -20.61 2.89
C TYR A 258 -13.19 -20.89 4.40
N TYR A 259 -12.38 -20.13 5.16
CA TYR A 259 -12.25 -20.40 6.61
C TYR A 259 -13.43 -19.82 7.39
N ARG A 260 -14.34 -20.70 7.85
CA ARG A 260 -15.52 -20.33 8.68
C ARG A 260 -15.16 -19.37 9.82
N THR A 261 -14.01 -19.57 10.47
CA THR A 261 -13.53 -18.74 11.58
C THR A 261 -13.28 -17.28 11.18
N MET A 262 -12.85 -17.02 9.95
CA MET A 262 -12.59 -15.66 9.47
C MET A 262 -13.88 -14.85 9.30
N LYS A 263 -14.99 -15.50 8.90
CA LYS A 263 -16.31 -14.84 8.80
C LYS A 263 -16.81 -14.36 10.16
N PHE A 264 -16.62 -15.16 11.22
CA PHE A 264 -16.97 -14.77 12.58
C PHE A 264 -16.09 -13.65 13.12
N ILE A 265 -14.78 -13.69 12.83
CA ILE A 265 -13.84 -12.62 13.23
C ILE A 265 -14.21 -11.31 12.53
N THR A 266 -14.58 -11.33 11.25
CA THR A 266 -14.99 -10.11 10.52
C THR A 266 -16.31 -9.54 11.01
N LEU A 267 -17.30 -10.39 11.29
CA LEU A 267 -18.60 -9.96 11.83
C LEU A 267 -18.45 -9.39 13.25
N GLY A 268 -17.62 -10.03 14.07
CA GLY A 268 -17.28 -9.54 15.41
C GLY A 268 -16.53 -8.21 15.37
N ALA A 269 -15.52 -8.09 14.51
CA ALA A 269 -14.77 -6.84 14.33
C ALA A 269 -15.69 -5.71 13.85
N PHE A 270 -16.53 -5.96 12.85
CA PHE A 270 -17.52 -5.00 12.36
C PHE A 270 -18.46 -4.52 13.46
N PHE A 271 -19.02 -5.46 14.25
CA PHE A 271 -19.94 -5.13 15.33
C PHE A 271 -19.26 -4.31 16.44
N ILE A 272 -18.05 -4.70 16.85
CA ILE A 272 -17.26 -3.96 17.85
C ILE A 272 -16.92 -2.56 17.35
N LEU A 273 -16.57 -2.42 16.07
CA LEU A 273 -16.31 -1.11 15.45
C LEU A 273 -17.56 -0.22 15.42
N MET A 274 -18.71 -0.76 15.04
CA MET A 274 -19.98 -0.04 15.02
C MET A 274 -20.38 0.42 16.41
N LEU A 275 -20.19 -0.44 17.40
CA LEU A 275 -20.46 -0.14 18.79
C LEU A 275 -19.53 0.96 19.31
N ALA A 276 -18.22 0.86 19.05
CA ALA A 276 -17.23 1.88 19.41
C ALA A 276 -17.48 3.23 18.70
N ALA A 277 -17.94 3.20 17.45
CA ALA A 277 -18.34 4.38 16.68
C ALA A 277 -19.56 5.07 17.29
N PHE A 278 -20.59 4.30 17.61
CA PHE A 278 -21.83 4.78 18.23
C PHE A 278 -21.58 5.44 19.58
N PHE A 279 -20.75 4.80 20.43
CA PHE A 279 -20.39 5.37 21.74
C PHE A 279 -19.55 6.65 21.66
N LYS A 280 -18.87 6.90 20.54
CA LYS A 280 -17.99 8.07 20.39
C LYS A 280 -18.66 9.26 19.73
N SER A 281 -19.35 9.07 18.60
CA SER A 281 -20.08 10.16 17.92
C SER A 281 -20.99 9.63 16.80
N ILE A 282 -22.25 10.06 16.79
CA ILE A 282 -23.19 9.73 15.71
C ILE A 282 -22.78 10.32 14.34
N LEU A 283 -22.03 11.43 14.35
CA LEU A 283 -21.45 12.03 13.14
C LEU A 283 -20.47 11.08 12.43
N LEU A 284 -19.85 10.14 13.16
CA LEU A 284 -18.96 9.13 12.59
C LEU A 284 -19.73 8.12 11.74
N ILE A 285 -20.93 7.74 12.18
CA ILE A 285 -21.82 6.83 11.45
C ILE A 285 -22.36 7.53 10.19
N ILE A 286 -22.70 8.81 10.28
CA ILE A 286 -23.20 9.61 9.15
C ILE A 286 -22.12 9.83 8.08
N ASN A 287 -20.86 10.06 8.48
CA ASN A 287 -19.75 10.30 7.55
C ASN A 287 -19.13 9.02 6.95
N TRP A 288 -19.45 7.85 7.50
CA TRP A 288 -18.86 6.59 7.07
C TRP A 288 -19.23 6.17 5.63
N PRO A 289 -20.50 6.26 5.18
CA PRO A 289 -20.85 6.02 3.78
C PRO A 289 -20.06 6.89 2.80
N MET A 290 -19.79 8.15 3.17
CA MET A 290 -19.02 9.09 2.35
C MET A 290 -17.54 8.68 2.26
N ILE A 291 -16.93 8.22 3.35
CA ILE A 291 -15.54 7.73 3.36
C ILE A 291 -15.42 6.41 2.60
N PHE A 292 -16.42 5.53 2.70
CA PHE A 292 -16.51 4.33 1.87
C PHE A 292 -16.60 4.68 0.38
N ALA A 293 -17.44 5.64 -0.01
CA ALA A 293 -17.52 6.13 -1.38
C ALA A 293 -16.18 6.73 -1.86
N PHE A 294 -15.48 7.52 -1.04
CA PHE A 294 -14.17 8.07 -1.38
C PHE A 294 -13.07 7.01 -1.56
N MET A 295 -13.18 5.83 -0.94
CA MET A 295 -12.25 4.73 -1.18
C MET A 295 -12.40 4.12 -2.59
N TYR A 296 -13.58 4.20 -3.18
CA TYR A 296 -13.84 3.78 -4.57
C TYR A 296 -13.68 4.91 -5.58
N MET A 297 -13.97 6.16 -5.20
CA MET A 297 -13.95 7.34 -6.08
C MET A 297 -12.62 8.11 -6.04
N ALA A 298 -11.55 7.51 -5.51
CA ALA A 298 -10.29 8.20 -5.37
C ALA A 298 -9.74 8.70 -6.73
N PRO A 299 -9.28 9.96 -6.82
CA PRO A 299 -9.21 10.97 -5.78
C PRO A 299 -10.52 11.78 -5.62
N ASN A 300 -10.67 12.40 -4.46
CA ASN A 300 -11.87 13.14 -4.03
C ASN A 300 -12.30 14.21 -5.07
N PRO A 301 -13.46 14.04 -5.74
CA PRO A 301 -13.94 15.02 -6.73
C PRO A 301 -14.20 16.42 -6.17
N ALA A 302 -14.58 16.52 -4.89
CA ALA A 302 -14.96 17.78 -4.25
C ALA A 302 -13.75 18.70 -3.93
N GLN A 303 -12.53 18.20 -4.11
CA GLN A 303 -11.29 18.95 -3.85
C GLN A 303 -10.40 19.06 -5.09
N TRP A 304 -10.97 18.91 -6.28
CA TRP A 304 -10.28 19.15 -7.56
C TRP A 304 -9.55 20.49 -7.65
N MET A 305 -9.98 21.51 -6.89
CA MET A 305 -9.31 22.81 -6.83
C MET A 305 -8.12 22.86 -5.86
N ASN A 306 -8.06 21.97 -4.86
CA ASN A 306 -6.90 21.84 -3.95
C ASN A 306 -5.78 21.01 -4.59
N TYR A 307 -6.16 20.21 -5.58
CA TYR A 307 -5.26 19.55 -6.48
C TYR A 307 -4.78 20.59 -7.50
N GLU A 308 -3.67 21.27 -7.21
CA GLU A 308 -2.89 21.92 -8.28
C GLU A 308 -2.56 20.85 -9.36
N GLY A 309 -1.92 21.21 -10.49
CA GLY A 309 -1.55 20.24 -11.54
C GLY A 309 -0.92 18.92 -11.00
N PHE A 310 -0.33 18.98 -9.79
CA PHE A 310 -0.12 17.98 -8.73
C PHE A 310 -0.87 16.62 -8.80
N THR A 311 -2.15 16.56 -9.15
CA THR A 311 -2.95 15.30 -9.01
C THR A 311 -4.01 15.08 -10.08
N LEU A 312 -4.14 16.01 -11.03
CA LEU A 312 -5.21 15.97 -12.03
C LEU A 312 -5.05 14.80 -13.01
N LEU A 313 -3.85 14.51 -13.49
CA LEU A 313 -3.61 13.42 -14.45
C LEU A 313 -3.84 12.03 -13.81
N PRO A 314 -3.27 11.73 -12.62
CA PRO A 314 -3.69 10.62 -11.76
C PRO A 314 -5.20 10.48 -11.58
N ALA A 315 -5.85 11.59 -11.22
CA ALA A 315 -7.27 11.65 -10.98
C ALA A 315 -8.08 11.31 -12.21
N LEU A 316 -7.75 11.93 -13.34
CA LEU A 316 -8.40 11.73 -14.62
C LEU A 316 -8.20 10.30 -15.11
N CYS A 317 -7.02 9.70 -14.94
CA CYS A 317 -6.81 8.30 -15.29
C CYS A 317 -7.70 7.37 -14.46
N VAL A 318 -7.79 7.58 -13.13
CA VAL A 318 -8.65 6.77 -12.26
C VAL A 318 -10.13 7.03 -12.53
N ILE A 319 -10.52 8.28 -12.77
CA ILE A 319 -11.90 8.66 -13.06
C ILE A 319 -12.31 8.14 -14.44
N VAL A 320 -11.46 8.20 -15.45
CA VAL A 320 -11.74 7.59 -16.77
C VAL A 320 -11.85 6.08 -16.64
N THR A 321 -10.97 5.42 -15.87
CA THR A 321 -11.13 3.97 -15.62
C THR A 321 -12.43 3.69 -14.85
N VAL A 322 -12.71 4.40 -13.76
CA VAL A 322 -13.93 4.24 -12.98
C VAL A 322 -15.16 4.52 -13.84
N VAL A 323 -15.21 5.61 -14.60
CA VAL A 323 -16.32 5.99 -15.50
C VAL A 323 -16.49 4.99 -16.63
N LEU A 324 -15.43 4.50 -17.26
CA LEU A 324 -15.53 3.43 -18.26
C LEU A 324 -16.10 2.15 -17.64
N LEU A 325 -15.73 1.85 -16.39
CA LEU A 325 -16.29 0.76 -15.62
C LEU A 325 -17.73 1.03 -15.15
N LEU A 326 -18.09 2.29 -14.88
CA LEU A 326 -19.40 2.76 -14.40
C LEU A 326 -20.43 2.80 -15.54
N ILE A 327 -20.04 3.31 -16.72
CA ILE A 327 -20.83 3.26 -17.96
C ILE A 327 -21.14 1.81 -18.34
N ARG A 328 -20.16 0.90 -18.16
CA ARG A 328 -20.40 -0.54 -18.36
C ARG A 328 -21.34 -1.15 -17.33
N THR A 329 -21.44 -0.60 -16.11
CA THR A 329 -22.21 -1.19 -15.00
C THR A 329 -23.61 -0.59 -14.86
N ILE A 330 -23.82 0.70 -15.17
CA ILE A 330 -25.17 1.32 -15.25
C ILE A 330 -26.03 0.68 -16.33
N LYS A 331 -25.41 0.20 -17.41
CA LYS A 331 -26.15 -0.43 -18.51
C LYS A 331 -26.84 -1.74 -18.08
N TYR A 332 -26.47 -2.36 -16.95
CA TYR A 332 -26.92 -3.71 -16.60
C TYR A 332 -27.07 -3.92 -15.07
N THR A 333 -28.28 -3.67 -14.56
CA THR A 333 -28.59 -3.33 -13.16
C THR A 333 -28.99 -4.47 -12.21
N THR A 334 -28.68 -5.74 -12.49
CA THR A 334 -29.24 -6.84 -11.68
C THR A 334 -28.22 -7.92 -11.35
N LEU A 335 -27.59 -7.85 -10.16
CA LEU A 335 -27.21 -9.00 -9.29
C LEU A 335 -26.17 -8.60 -8.22
N ILE A 336 -26.56 -8.68 -6.93
CA ILE A 336 -25.74 -8.35 -5.74
C ILE A 336 -25.19 -9.61 -5.03
N LEU A 337 -25.22 -10.81 -5.63
CA LEU A 337 -25.08 -12.08 -4.88
C LEU A 337 -23.77 -12.88 -5.05
N ASP A 338 -22.68 -12.34 -5.59
CA ASP A 338 -21.39 -13.07 -5.60
C ASP A 338 -20.74 -13.06 -4.20
N PRO A 339 -20.51 -14.22 -3.56
CA PRO A 339 -19.88 -14.30 -2.24
C PRO A 339 -18.46 -13.72 -2.20
N ARG A 340 -17.70 -13.77 -3.31
CA ARG A 340 -16.35 -13.19 -3.40
C ARG A 340 -16.41 -11.68 -3.41
N LEU A 341 -17.31 -11.13 -4.23
CA LEU A 341 -17.58 -9.70 -4.27
C LEU A 341 -18.07 -9.17 -2.92
N MET A 342 -18.99 -9.87 -2.27
CA MET A 342 -19.49 -9.49 -0.94
C MET A 342 -18.39 -9.51 0.11
N SER A 343 -17.53 -10.53 0.10
CA SER A 343 -16.39 -10.56 1.02
C SER A 343 -15.42 -9.41 0.76
N SER A 344 -15.22 -9.03 -0.51
CA SER A 344 -14.40 -7.90 -0.92
C SER A 344 -14.95 -6.56 -0.44
N ILE A 345 -16.25 -6.32 -0.66
CA ILE A 345 -16.96 -5.10 -0.23
C ILE A 345 -16.92 -4.97 1.30
N MET A 346 -17.17 -6.07 2.02
CA MET A 346 -17.07 -6.09 3.48
C MET A 346 -15.67 -5.76 3.98
N CYS A 347 -14.61 -6.22 3.28
CA CYS A 347 -13.24 -5.86 3.65
C CYS A 347 -12.98 -4.36 3.52
N VAL A 348 -13.41 -3.74 2.43
CA VAL A 348 -13.28 -2.29 2.22
C VAL A 348 -14.11 -1.50 3.23
N LEU A 349 -15.31 -1.98 3.59
CA LEU A 349 -16.15 -1.38 4.63
C LEU A 349 -15.50 -1.40 6.02
N ILE A 350 -14.97 -2.55 6.45
CA ILE A 350 -14.28 -2.69 7.74
C ILE A 350 -13.06 -1.77 7.79
N TYR A 351 -12.28 -1.71 6.70
CA TYR A 351 -11.16 -0.78 6.59
C TYR A 351 -11.64 0.66 6.78
N SER A 352 -12.64 1.10 6.02
CA SER A 352 -13.23 2.43 6.13
C SER A 352 -13.62 2.78 7.57
N ALA A 353 -14.25 1.85 8.29
CA ALA A 353 -14.66 2.05 9.67
C ALA A 353 -13.46 2.15 10.65
N VAL A 354 -12.39 1.38 10.44
CA VAL A 354 -11.16 1.51 11.25
C VAL A 354 -10.48 2.84 10.99
N MET A 355 -10.47 3.28 9.73
CA MET A 355 -9.88 4.55 9.33
C MET A 355 -10.61 5.75 9.92
N THR A 356 -11.95 5.70 10.00
CA THR A 356 -12.74 6.71 10.69
C THR A 356 -12.44 6.69 12.18
N LEU A 357 -12.56 5.54 12.86
CA LEU A 357 -12.33 5.47 14.30
C LEU A 357 -10.93 5.92 14.74
N VAL A 358 -9.89 5.43 14.05
CA VAL A 358 -8.50 5.83 14.35
C VAL A 358 -8.26 7.29 13.97
N GLY A 359 -8.86 7.75 12.86
CA GLY A 359 -8.82 9.16 12.46
C GLY A 359 -9.42 10.10 13.52
N PHE A 360 -10.50 9.69 14.18
CA PHE A 360 -11.13 10.45 15.26
C PHE A 360 -10.44 10.28 16.62
N TYR A 361 -9.67 9.21 16.85
CA TYR A 361 -8.87 9.03 18.07
C TYR A 361 -7.54 9.76 18.02
N ALA A 362 -6.93 9.86 16.84
CA ALA A 362 -5.62 10.48 16.66
C ALA A 362 -5.67 12.01 16.49
N ILE A 363 -6.82 12.57 16.13
CA ILE A 363 -6.95 13.98 15.75
C ILE A 363 -7.92 14.67 16.73
N ARG A 364 -7.38 15.49 17.65
CA ARG A 364 -8.14 16.43 18.51
C ARG A 364 -8.47 17.73 17.75
N THR A 365 -8.95 17.65 16.51
CA THR A 365 -9.35 18.86 15.76
C THR A 365 -10.72 18.67 15.12
N ASP A 366 -11.46 19.77 15.02
CA ASP A 366 -12.76 19.83 14.37
C ASP A 366 -12.64 19.37 12.91
N TYR A 367 -13.44 18.36 12.55
CA TYR A 367 -13.49 17.80 11.21
C TYR A 367 -14.21 18.78 10.28
N THR A 368 -13.47 19.52 9.44
CA THR A 368 -14.04 20.32 8.36
C THR A 368 -14.26 19.48 7.10
N PHE A 369 -15.37 19.71 6.40
CA PHE A 369 -15.67 19.05 5.12
C PHE A 369 -14.54 19.37 4.12
N GLY A 370 -13.88 18.32 3.59
CA GLY A 370 -12.71 18.46 2.70
C GLY A 370 -11.40 17.93 3.30
N SER A 371 -10.98 18.38 4.50
CA SER A 371 -9.71 17.95 5.11
C SER A 371 -9.60 16.42 5.33
N VAL A 372 -10.75 15.76 5.46
CA VAL A 372 -10.90 14.31 5.54
C VAL A 372 -10.44 13.59 4.27
N GLY A 373 -10.69 14.18 3.10
CA GLY A 373 -10.39 13.58 1.79
C GLY A 373 -8.89 13.38 1.58
N ASP A 374 -8.09 14.41 1.84
CA ASP A 374 -6.62 14.36 1.70
C ASP A 374 -5.96 13.44 2.74
N ALA A 375 -6.49 13.44 3.97
CA ALA A 375 -6.07 12.48 4.97
C ALA A 375 -6.41 11.06 4.53
N VAL A 376 -7.54 10.81 3.87
CA VAL A 376 -7.93 9.48 3.37
C VAL A 376 -7.08 9.06 2.16
N PHE A 377 -6.68 9.98 1.27
CA PHE A 377 -5.85 9.69 0.10
C PHE A 377 -4.52 8.99 0.44
N ARG A 378 -3.80 9.49 1.46
CA ARG A 378 -2.56 8.83 1.95
C ARG A 378 -2.79 7.43 2.51
N LYS A 379 -4.01 7.13 2.92
CA LYS A 379 -4.36 5.87 3.60
C LYS A 379 -4.88 4.84 2.59
N GLN A 380 -5.42 5.30 1.46
CA GLN A 380 -5.87 4.46 0.34
C GLN A 380 -4.80 3.53 -0.21
N LEU A 381 -3.52 3.91 -0.17
CA LEU A 381 -2.42 3.05 -0.65
C LEU A 381 -2.49 1.63 -0.05
N LEU A 382 -2.86 1.50 1.22
CA LEU A 382 -2.91 0.20 1.91
C LEU A 382 -4.08 -0.69 1.45
N ILE A 383 -5.18 -0.11 0.99
CA ILE A 383 -6.40 -0.85 0.60
C ILE A 383 -6.62 -0.90 -0.92
N MET A 384 -5.88 -0.10 -1.69
CA MET A 384 -6.03 0.05 -3.14
C MET A 384 -6.04 -1.29 -3.90
N PRO A 385 -5.15 -2.26 -3.65
CA PRO A 385 -5.21 -3.55 -4.34
C PRO A 385 -6.51 -4.31 -4.10
N LEU A 386 -7.09 -4.23 -2.90
CA LEU A 386 -8.37 -4.85 -2.58
C LEU A 386 -9.52 -4.15 -3.31
N VAL A 387 -9.49 -2.81 -3.41
CA VAL A 387 -10.49 -2.04 -4.17
C VAL A 387 -10.44 -2.41 -5.65
N ILE A 388 -9.25 -2.42 -6.28
CA ILE A 388 -9.09 -2.81 -7.69
C ILE A 388 -9.58 -4.24 -7.90
N PHE A 389 -9.24 -5.16 -7.00
CA PHE A 389 -9.70 -6.55 -7.08
C PHE A 389 -11.22 -6.66 -6.95
N SER A 390 -11.84 -5.94 -6.00
CA SER A 390 -13.30 -5.88 -5.81
C SER A 390 -14.00 -5.47 -7.09
N ILE A 391 -13.51 -4.40 -7.72
CA ILE A 391 -14.06 -3.86 -8.96
C ILE A 391 -13.91 -4.88 -10.10
N LEU A 392 -12.74 -5.51 -10.23
CA LEU A 392 -12.54 -6.51 -11.28
C LEU A 392 -13.36 -7.78 -11.07
N LEU A 393 -13.56 -8.23 -9.82
CA LEU A 393 -14.45 -9.36 -9.52
C LEU A 393 -15.89 -9.05 -9.92
N TYR A 394 -16.37 -7.85 -9.57
CA TYR A 394 -17.70 -7.38 -9.96
C TYR A 394 -17.89 -7.41 -11.48
N LEU A 395 -16.88 -6.98 -12.23
CA LEU A 395 -16.92 -7.01 -13.70
C LEU A 395 -16.80 -8.42 -14.29
N ARG A 396 -16.11 -9.33 -13.60
CA ARG A 396 -15.92 -10.71 -14.05
C ARG A 396 -17.19 -11.54 -13.90
N THR A 397 -17.86 -11.48 -12.75
CA THR A 397 -19.11 -12.23 -12.54
C THR A 397 -20.18 -11.80 -13.52
N TYR A 398 -20.13 -10.55 -13.93
CA TYR A 398 -20.95 -10.00 -14.99
C TYR A 398 -20.62 -10.59 -16.39
N ALA A 399 -19.34 -10.81 -16.73
CA ALA A 399 -18.95 -11.43 -18.00
C ALA A 399 -19.27 -12.95 -18.08
N SER A 400 -19.31 -13.65 -16.94
CA SER A 400 -19.69 -15.07 -16.88
C SER A 400 -21.21 -15.31 -16.89
N GLY A 401 -22.03 -14.26 -16.74
CA GLY A 401 -23.49 -14.35 -16.81
C GLY A 401 -24.08 -14.25 -18.22
N ILE A 402 -23.26 -14.41 -19.28
CA ILE A 402 -23.69 -14.42 -20.69
C ILE A 402 -23.64 -15.86 -21.27
N SER A 403 -23.68 -16.91 -20.45
CA SER A 403 -23.68 -18.30 -20.96
C SER A 403 -24.95 -19.09 -20.75
N ASP A 404 -25.96 -18.55 -20.07
CA ASP A 404 -27.25 -19.23 -19.92
C ASP A 404 -28.37 -18.23 -20.29
N GLU A 405 -29.14 -18.60 -21.31
CA GLU A 405 -30.21 -17.84 -22.01
C GLU A 405 -29.70 -16.89 -23.12
N GLU A 406 -30.00 -17.03 -24.41
CA GLU A 406 -30.87 -17.92 -25.20
C GLU A 406 -30.50 -17.72 -26.68
N ASN A 407 -30.75 -18.76 -27.49
CA ASN A 407 -31.23 -18.77 -28.89
C ASN A 407 -31.01 -17.56 -29.81
#